data_AF-I2CCC6-F1
#
_entry.id   AF-I2CCC6-F1
#
_cell.length_a   1.000
_cell.length_b   1.000
_cell.length_c   1.000
_cell.angle_alpha   90.00
_cell.angle_beta   90.00
_cell.angle_gamma   90.00
#
_symmetry.space_group_name_H-M   'P 1'
#
loop_
_entity.id
_entity.type
_entity.pdbx_description
1 polymer ?
#
loop_
_entity_poly.entity_id
_entity_poly.type
_entity_poly.pdbx_seq_one_letter_code
_entity_poly.pdbx_strand_id
1 'polypeptide(L)'
;MIIYVSGKLSIPFDQFQRYEDFVARIPTIEEKLKQNSIKSTLPDAAPTNLHWVLPQYVTEAVEEFLNHLSLLSEDLINGDTLLHAPVWELCWDRVQAEEGLRTNVPGFYVAGDAIGWARGIIQAATTGIVIARDILNGKKPCDKELTSTV
;
A
#
# COMPACT_ATOMS: atom_id res chain seq x y z
N MET A 1 12.12 -4.34 6.13
CA MET A 1 12.49 -4.09 7.54
C MET A 1 11.41 -3.19 8.13
N ILE A 2 10.45 -3.76 8.85
CA ILE A 2 9.48 -2.99 9.63
C ILE A 2 10.20 -2.63 10.92
N ILE A 3 10.57 -1.36 11.08
CA ILE A 3 10.97 -0.85 12.40
C ILE A 3 9.67 -0.55 13.13
N TYR A 4 9.24 -1.47 13.98
CA TYR A 4 8.20 -1.20 14.97
C TYR A 4 8.84 -0.31 16.04
N VAL A 5 8.69 1.01 15.92
CA VAL A 5 9.02 1.90 17.05
C VAL A 5 7.90 1.74 18.06
N SER A 6 8.10 0.85 19.03
CA SER A 6 7.27 0.73 20.22
C SER A 6 7.49 1.96 21.12
N GLY A 7 7.04 3.12 20.65
CA GLY A 7 6.73 4.27 21.48
C GLY A 7 5.23 4.27 21.68
N LYS A 8 4.77 4.44 22.92
CA LYS A 8 3.35 4.70 23.21
C LYS A 8 2.94 5.99 22.51
N LEU A 9 2.56 5.89 21.24
CA LEU A 9 1.74 6.89 20.59
C LEU A 9 0.32 6.62 21.12
N SER A 10 -0.18 7.48 22.00
CA SER A 10 -1.53 7.36 22.58
C SER A 10 -2.66 7.59 21.57
N ILE A 11 -2.34 7.61 20.27
CA ILE A 11 -3.27 7.78 19.17
C ILE A 11 -3.35 6.42 18.48
N PRO A 12 -4.53 5.80 18.37
CA PRO A 12 -4.69 4.56 17.61
C PRO A 12 -4.19 4.79 16.19
N PHE A 13 -3.34 3.85 15.75
CA PHE A 13 -2.70 3.91 14.43
C PHE A 13 -3.74 3.80 13.33
N ASP A 14 -4.66 2.84 13.50
CA ASP A 14 -5.79 2.66 12.60
C ASP A 14 -6.92 3.59 13.00
N GLN A 15 -7.39 4.39 12.05
CA GLN A 15 -8.47 5.32 12.26
C GLN A 15 -9.50 5.17 11.15
N PHE A 16 -10.72 5.60 11.44
CA PHE A 16 -11.77 5.56 10.45
C PHE A 16 -12.77 6.70 10.61
N GLN A 17 -13.54 6.93 9.57
CA GLN A 17 -14.59 7.94 9.55
C GLN A 17 -15.73 7.48 8.64
N ARG A 18 -16.97 7.77 9.02
CA ARG A 18 -18.12 7.58 8.13
C ARG A 18 -17.99 8.51 6.93
N TYR A 19 -18.38 8.04 5.75
CA TYR A 19 -18.30 8.81 4.51
C TYR A 19 -19.11 10.12 4.59
N GLU A 20 -20.32 10.07 5.16
CA GLU A 20 -21.14 11.28 5.35
C GLU A 20 -20.45 12.32 6.24
N ASP A 21 -19.81 11.87 7.32
CA ASP A 21 -19.05 12.73 8.24
C ASP A 21 -17.77 13.28 7.58
N PHE A 22 -17.13 12.48 6.72
CA PHE A 22 -15.95 12.87 5.93
C PHE A 22 -16.29 14.03 4.98
N VAL A 23 -17.35 13.90 4.17
CA VAL A 23 -17.83 14.96 3.26
C VAL A 23 -18.25 16.22 4.04
N ALA A 24 -18.88 16.04 5.21
CA ALA A 24 -19.25 17.15 6.09
C ALA A 24 -18.05 17.74 6.87
N ARG A 25 -16.86 17.15 6.77
CA ARG A 25 -15.62 17.54 7.48
C ARG A 25 -15.75 17.57 9.00
N ILE A 26 -16.60 16.71 9.56
CA ILE A 26 -16.82 16.57 11.01
C ILE A 26 -16.34 15.21 11.50
N PRO A 27 -15.86 15.08 12.75
CA PRO A 27 -15.47 13.77 13.27
C PRO A 27 -16.69 12.85 13.42
N THR A 28 -16.48 11.55 13.18
CA THR A 28 -17.47 10.52 13.52
C THR A 28 -17.50 10.31 15.03
N ILE A 29 -18.71 10.14 15.60
CA ILE A 29 -18.93 9.90 17.03
C ILE A 29 -19.55 8.52 17.27
N GLU A 30 -19.35 7.97 18.46
CA GLU A 30 -19.77 6.61 18.82
C GLU A 30 -21.29 6.42 18.71
N GLU A 31 -22.08 7.43 19.03
CA GLU A 31 -23.55 7.39 18.92
C GLU A 31 -24.01 7.17 17.49
N LYS A 32 -23.34 7.82 16.53
CA LYS A 32 -23.60 7.66 15.09
C LYS A 32 -23.20 6.27 14.59
N LEU A 33 -22.18 5.66 15.20
CA LEU A 33 -21.72 4.31 14.85
C LEU A 33 -22.67 3.22 15.32
N LYS A 34 -23.34 3.40 16.45
CA LYS A 34 -24.36 2.45 16.95
C LYS A 34 -25.55 2.30 15.99
N GLN A 35 -25.83 3.34 15.21
CA GLN A 35 -26.92 3.38 14.23
C GLN A 35 -26.43 3.06 12.81
N ASN A 36 -25.11 2.98 12.60
CA ASN A 36 -24.51 2.73 11.30
C ASN A 36 -24.78 1.30 10.86
N SER A 37 -25.24 1.11 9.63
CA SER A 37 -25.50 -0.22 9.06
C SER A 37 -24.22 -1.05 8.89
N ILE A 38 -23.09 -0.39 8.63
CA ILE A 38 -21.78 -1.02 8.44
C ILE A 38 -20.98 -0.94 9.75
N LYS A 39 -20.34 -2.04 10.14
CA LYS A 39 -19.48 -2.09 11.33
C LYS A 39 -18.03 -2.24 10.93
N SER A 40 -17.13 -1.56 11.65
CA SER A 40 -15.70 -1.76 11.49
C SER A 40 -15.36 -3.23 11.76
N THR A 41 -14.55 -3.83 10.88
CA THR A 41 -13.97 -5.16 11.08
C THR A 41 -12.60 -5.08 11.77
N LEU A 42 -12.02 -3.89 11.89
CA LEU A 42 -10.78 -3.63 12.61
C LEU A 42 -11.13 -3.21 14.06
N PRO A 43 -10.85 -4.06 15.06
CA PRO A 43 -11.30 -3.85 16.44
C PRO A 43 -10.60 -2.68 17.13
N ASP A 44 -9.36 -2.39 16.76
CA ASP A 44 -8.54 -1.34 17.37
C ASP A 44 -8.62 0.00 16.62
N ALA A 45 -9.40 0.06 15.54
CA ALA A 45 -9.58 1.28 14.78
C ALA A 45 -10.48 2.25 15.57
N ALA A 46 -10.12 3.53 15.59
CA ALA A 46 -10.90 4.55 16.30
C ALA A 46 -11.53 5.59 15.35
N PRO A 47 -12.74 6.09 15.67
CA PRO A 47 -13.36 7.12 14.88
C PRO A 47 -12.60 8.46 14.99
N THR A 48 -12.45 9.17 13.89
CA THR A 48 -11.70 10.43 13.81
C THR A 48 -12.29 11.39 12.76
N ASN A 49 -11.60 12.51 12.53
CA ASN A 49 -11.73 13.30 11.31
C ASN A 49 -10.47 13.11 10.45
N LEU A 50 -10.59 12.43 9.31
CA LEU A 50 -9.47 12.10 8.42
C LEU A 50 -8.80 13.35 7.83
N HIS A 51 -9.49 14.49 7.76
CA HIS A 51 -8.90 15.76 7.36
C HIS A 51 -7.86 16.29 8.35
N TRP A 52 -7.83 15.82 9.60
CA TRP A 52 -6.79 16.17 10.57
C TRP A 52 -5.56 15.27 10.47
N VAL A 53 -5.72 14.11 9.83
CA VAL A 53 -4.75 13.01 9.87
C VAL A 53 -4.01 12.91 8.55
N LEU A 54 -4.74 13.10 7.45
CA LEU A 54 -4.23 13.01 6.10
C LEU A 54 -3.92 14.41 5.55
N PRO A 55 -2.89 14.53 4.68
CA PRO A 55 -2.66 15.76 3.94
C PRO A 55 -3.88 16.12 3.07
N GLN A 56 -4.13 17.43 2.91
CA GLN A 56 -5.28 17.95 2.16
C GLN A 56 -5.39 17.37 0.73
N TYR A 57 -4.27 17.25 0.02
CA TYR A 57 -4.29 16.71 -1.35
C TYR A 57 -4.76 15.24 -1.40
N VAL A 58 -4.55 14.47 -0.31
CA VAL A 58 -5.02 13.08 -0.22
C VAL A 58 -6.52 13.06 0.01
N THR A 59 -7.02 13.87 0.94
CA THR A 59 -8.46 13.93 1.22
C THR A 59 -9.25 14.43 0.01
N GLU A 60 -8.74 15.45 -0.70
CA GLU A 60 -9.35 15.94 -1.95
C GLU A 60 -9.38 14.86 -3.04
N ALA A 61 -8.28 14.13 -3.22
CA ALA A 61 -8.22 13.03 -4.19
C ALA A 61 -9.17 11.87 -3.81
N VAL A 62 -9.32 11.58 -2.51
CA VAL A 62 -10.29 10.58 -2.02
C VAL A 62 -11.73 11.05 -2.26
N GLU A 63 -12.05 12.31 -1.96
CA GLU A 63 -13.37 12.88 -2.27
C GLU A 63 -13.68 12.80 -3.77
N GLU A 64 -12.75 13.20 -4.64
CA GLU A 64 -12.90 13.13 -6.10
C GLU A 64 -13.09 11.69 -6.57
N PHE A 65 -12.29 10.75 -6.06
CA PHE A 65 -12.41 9.33 -6.38
C PHE A 65 -13.77 8.77 -5.97
N LEU A 66 -14.23 9.03 -4.75
CA LEU A 66 -15.52 8.53 -4.25
C LEU A 66 -16.70 9.14 -5.01
N ASN A 67 -16.61 10.42 -5.40
CA ASN A 67 -17.59 11.06 -6.27
C ASN A 67 -17.66 10.36 -7.64
N HIS A 68 -16.53 10.14 -8.31
CA HIS A 68 -16.52 9.39 -9.57
C HIS A 68 -17.01 7.95 -9.41
N LEU A 69 -16.70 7.31 -8.28
CA LEU A 69 -17.11 5.95 -7.98
C LEU A 69 -18.64 5.85 -7.78
N SER A 70 -19.27 6.85 -7.15
CA SER A 70 -20.73 6.93 -7.03
C SER A 70 -21.48 7.09 -8.36
N LEU A 71 -20.83 7.67 -9.38
CA LEU A 71 -21.41 7.78 -10.73
C LEU A 71 -21.48 6.42 -11.45
N LEU A 72 -20.68 5.43 -11.03
CA LEU A 72 -20.69 4.09 -11.61
C LEU A 72 -21.86 3.24 -11.07
N SER A 73 -22.23 3.43 -9.81
CA SER A 73 -23.40 2.79 -9.19
C SER A 73 -23.78 3.52 -7.90
N GLU A 74 -25.04 3.91 -7.79
CA GLU A 74 -25.59 4.61 -6.61
C GLU A 74 -25.50 3.78 -5.33
N ASP A 75 -25.51 2.45 -5.44
CA ASP A 75 -25.48 1.53 -4.29
C ASP A 75 -24.05 1.28 -3.75
N LEU A 76 -23.02 1.77 -4.43
CA LEU A 76 -21.64 1.40 -4.13
C LEU A 76 -21.08 2.11 -2.89
N ILE A 77 -21.52 3.35 -2.66
CA ILE A 77 -21.12 4.18 -1.51
C ILE A 77 -22.37 4.84 -0.95
N ASN A 78 -22.53 4.77 0.37
CA ASN A 78 -23.58 5.47 1.09
C ASN A 78 -23.00 6.19 2.32
N GLY A 79 -23.84 6.95 3.03
CA GLY A 79 -23.39 7.71 4.20
C GLY A 79 -22.82 6.86 5.35
N ASP A 80 -23.16 5.57 5.37
CA ASP A 80 -22.70 4.61 6.37
C ASP A 80 -21.38 3.92 5.99
N THR A 81 -20.89 4.11 4.77
CA THR A 81 -19.59 3.61 4.32
C THR A 81 -18.48 4.08 5.27
N LEU A 82 -17.61 3.17 5.72
CA LEU A 82 -16.50 3.48 6.61
C LEU A 82 -15.21 3.63 5.80
N LEU A 83 -14.58 4.80 5.90
CA LEU A 83 -13.26 5.09 5.33
C LEU A 83 -12.20 4.80 6.37
N HIS A 84 -11.29 3.86 6.09
CA HIS A 84 -10.17 3.51 6.97
C HIS A 84 -8.87 4.15 6.48
N ALA A 85 -8.10 4.74 7.40
CA ALA A 85 -6.82 5.37 7.10
C ALA A 85 -5.92 5.50 8.36
N PRO A 86 -4.60 5.68 8.19
CA PRO A 86 -3.87 5.61 6.92
C PRO A 86 -3.65 4.15 6.48
N VAL A 87 -3.73 3.89 5.17
CA VAL A 87 -3.27 2.62 4.59
C VAL A 87 -1.82 2.80 4.16
N TRP A 88 -0.94 1.92 4.63
CA TRP A 88 0.47 1.95 4.24
C TRP A 88 0.81 0.74 3.38
N GLU A 89 0.83 0.94 2.06
CA GLU A 89 1.41 -0.02 1.11
C GLU A 89 2.84 0.41 0.76
N LEU A 90 3.83 -0.23 1.39
CA LEU A 90 5.23 0.03 1.11
C LEU A 90 5.63 -0.56 -0.25
N CYS A 91 5.97 0.29 -1.20
CA CYS A 91 6.68 -0.11 -2.40
C CYS A 91 8.18 -0.07 -2.17
N TRP A 92 8.91 -1.05 -2.72
CA TRP A 92 10.36 -0.98 -2.79
C TRP A 92 10.79 -0.06 -3.93
N ASP A 93 11.95 0.57 -3.76
CA ASP A 93 12.61 1.27 -4.86
C ASP A 93 12.92 0.30 -6.00
N ARG A 94 12.93 0.82 -7.22
CA ARG A 94 13.28 0.01 -8.39
C ARG A 94 14.74 -0.40 -8.30
N VAL A 95 14.97 -1.71 -8.13
CA VAL A 95 16.30 -2.29 -8.17
C VAL A 95 16.71 -2.45 -9.63
N GLN A 96 17.88 -1.93 -9.98
CA GLN A 96 18.46 -2.14 -11.31
C GLN A 96 18.84 -3.62 -11.45
N ALA A 97 18.21 -4.29 -12.41
CA ALA A 97 18.47 -5.70 -12.71
C ALA A 97 18.64 -5.91 -14.23
N GLU A 98 19.50 -6.84 -14.60
CA GLU A 98 19.70 -7.26 -15.99
C GLU A 98 18.61 -8.25 -16.43
N GLU A 99 18.66 -8.69 -17.69
CA GLU A 99 17.83 -9.79 -18.19
C GLU A 99 18.02 -11.04 -17.29
N GLY A 100 16.92 -11.69 -16.91
CA GLY A 100 16.96 -12.79 -15.94
C GLY A 100 16.93 -12.33 -14.47
N LEU A 101 16.79 -11.03 -14.20
CA LEU A 101 16.66 -10.42 -12.87
C LEU A 101 17.93 -10.52 -12.01
N ARG A 102 19.09 -10.52 -12.67
CA ARG A 102 20.40 -10.48 -12.03
C ARG A 102 20.72 -9.07 -11.55
N THR A 103 21.30 -8.96 -10.37
CA THR A 103 21.85 -7.70 -9.87
C THR A 103 23.25 -7.48 -10.45
N ASN A 104 23.87 -6.35 -10.12
CA ASN A 104 25.28 -6.08 -10.40
C ASN A 104 26.25 -6.94 -9.56
N VAL A 105 25.76 -7.66 -8.55
CA VAL A 105 26.55 -8.59 -7.74
C VAL A 105 26.42 -10.00 -8.32
N PRO A 106 27.54 -10.64 -8.73
CA PRO A 106 27.50 -11.99 -9.29
C PRO A 106 26.84 -13.01 -8.35
N GLY A 107 25.91 -13.79 -8.89
CA GLY A 107 25.15 -14.81 -8.14
C GLY A 107 23.98 -14.25 -7.33
N PHE A 108 23.76 -12.93 -7.32
CA PHE A 108 22.61 -12.31 -6.66
C PHE A 108 21.52 -11.93 -7.66
N TYR A 109 20.29 -12.28 -7.30
CA TYR A 109 19.07 -12.03 -8.07
C TYR A 109 18.06 -11.28 -7.21
N VAL A 110 17.18 -10.51 -7.86
CA VAL A 110 16.07 -9.81 -7.21
C VAL A 110 14.74 -10.32 -7.73
N ALA A 111 13.80 -10.59 -6.84
CA ALA A 111 12.51 -11.21 -7.16
C ALA A 111 11.39 -10.58 -6.34
N GLY A 112 10.14 -10.80 -6.78
CA GLY A 112 8.97 -10.30 -6.07
C GLY A 112 8.92 -8.80 -5.99
N ASP A 113 8.22 -8.27 -4.98
CA ASP A 113 8.04 -6.83 -4.79
C ASP A 113 9.37 -6.10 -4.55
N ALA A 114 10.41 -6.81 -4.11
CA ALA A 114 11.75 -6.25 -3.91
C ALA A 114 12.38 -5.72 -5.21
N ILE A 115 11.85 -6.09 -6.37
CA ILE A 115 12.30 -5.52 -7.66
C ILE A 115 11.76 -4.10 -7.91
N GLY A 116 10.74 -3.67 -7.17
CA GLY A 116 10.13 -2.34 -7.27
C GLY A 116 9.16 -2.14 -8.44
N TRP A 117 8.85 -3.20 -9.20
CA TRP A 117 7.81 -3.17 -10.24
C TRP A 117 6.83 -4.35 -10.22
N ALA A 118 7.11 -5.43 -9.46
CA ALA A 118 6.09 -6.42 -9.18
C ALA A 118 5.06 -5.84 -8.19
N ARG A 119 3.78 -6.06 -8.46
CA ARG A 119 2.63 -5.49 -7.72
C ARG A 119 1.56 -6.54 -7.47
N GLY A 120 1.97 -7.78 -7.24
CA GLY A 120 1.04 -8.86 -6.97
C GLY A 120 1.64 -10.25 -7.05
N ILE A 121 0.88 -11.20 -6.51
CA ILE A 121 1.30 -12.59 -6.31
C ILE A 121 1.78 -13.23 -7.62
N ILE A 122 1.03 -13.06 -8.71
CA ILE A 122 1.37 -13.67 -10.01
C ILE A 122 2.65 -13.08 -10.58
N GLN A 123 2.83 -11.76 -10.49
CA GLN A 123 4.04 -11.10 -10.96
C GLN A 123 5.25 -11.55 -10.12
N ALA A 124 5.10 -11.59 -8.79
CA ALA A 124 6.13 -12.08 -7.89
C ALA A 124 6.51 -13.53 -8.18
N ALA A 125 5.54 -14.43 -8.35
CA ALA A 125 5.80 -15.83 -8.70
C ALA A 125 6.52 -15.97 -10.06
N THR A 126 6.12 -15.16 -11.04
CA THR A 126 6.71 -15.16 -12.38
C THR A 126 8.19 -14.78 -12.34
N THR A 127 8.59 -13.82 -11.50
CA THR A 127 10.01 -13.45 -11.32
C THR A 127 10.85 -14.64 -10.86
N GLY A 128 10.34 -15.47 -9.96
CA GLY A 128 11.02 -16.70 -9.53
C GLY A 128 11.24 -17.69 -10.66
N ILE A 129 10.25 -17.86 -11.55
CA ILE A 129 10.36 -18.73 -12.74
C ILE A 129 11.41 -18.18 -13.71
N VAL A 130 11.44 -16.86 -13.93
CA VAL A 130 12.43 -16.20 -14.79
C VAL A 130 13.85 -16.44 -14.27
N ILE A 131 14.07 -16.25 -12.97
CA ILE A 131 15.37 -16.49 -12.32
C ILE A 131 15.78 -17.97 -12.43
N ALA A 132 14.85 -18.90 -12.15
CA ALA A 132 15.14 -20.33 -12.24
C ALA A 132 15.56 -20.74 -13.66
N ARG A 133 14.88 -20.22 -14.69
CA ARG A 133 15.25 -20.48 -16.09
C ARG A 133 16.61 -19.88 -16.45
N ASP A 134 16.89 -18.68 -15.95
CA ASP A 134 18.17 -18.03 -16.17
C ASP A 134 19.34 -18.81 -15.53
N ILE A 135 19.16 -19.33 -14.31
CA ILE A 135 20.12 -20.21 -13.63
C ILE A 135 20.33 -21.50 -14.43
N LEU A 136 19.24 -22.16 -14.87
CA LEU A 136 19.32 -23.41 -15.63
C LEU A 136 19.99 -23.25 -16.99
N ASN A 137 19.78 -22.12 -17.66
CA ASN A 137 20.37 -21.85 -18.97
C ASN A 137 21.85 -21.45 -18.90
N GLY A 138 22.45 -21.39 -17.70
CA GLY A 138 23.89 -21.38 -17.53
C GLY A 138 24.61 -20.18 -18.15
N LYS A 139 23.93 -19.06 -18.39
CA LYS A 139 24.63 -17.79 -18.67
C LYS A 139 25.54 -17.56 -17.47
N LYS A 140 26.86 -17.69 -17.63
CA LYS A 140 27.83 -17.43 -16.55
C LYS A 140 27.50 -16.09 -15.90
N PRO A 141 27.71 -15.94 -14.57
CA PRO A 141 27.64 -14.63 -13.94
C PRO A 141 28.51 -13.69 -14.77
N CYS A 142 28.02 -12.49 -15.06
CA CYS A 142 28.75 -11.56 -15.91
C CYS A 142 30.11 -11.31 -15.25
N ASP A 143 31.19 -11.76 -15.88
CA ASP A 143 32.57 -11.42 -15.51
C ASP A 143 32.81 -9.95 -15.87
N LYS A 144 32.03 -9.03 -15.27
CA LYS A 144 32.36 -7.62 -15.30
C LYS A 144 33.40 -7.45 -14.21
N GLU A 145 34.67 -7.37 -14.62
CA GLU A 145 35.73 -6.81 -13.78
C GLU A 145 35.15 -5.60 -13.06
N LEU A 146 35.23 -5.60 -11.72
CA LEU A 146 34.90 -4.46 -10.90
C LEU A 146 35.77 -3.29 -11.37
N THR A 147 35.26 -2.51 -12.31
CA THR A 147 35.81 -1.21 -12.63
C THR A 147 35.43 -0.31 -11.48
N SER A 148 36.38 -0.22 -10.55
CA SER A 148 36.44 0.78 -9.50
C SER A 148 36.25 2.16 -10.14
N THR A 149 35.09 2.76 -9.97
CA THR A 149 35.01 4.22 -9.97
C THR A 149 34.00 4.63 -8.91
N VAL A 150 34.53 5.43 -8.00
CA VAL A 150 33.97 6.04 -6.81
C VAL A 150 32.84 7.00 -7.16
#